data_AF-Q9UFX5-F1
#
_entry.id   AF-Q9UFX5-F1
#
_cell.length_a   1.000
_cell.length_b   1.000
_cell.length_c   1.000
_cell.angle_alpha   90.00
_cell.angle_beta   90.00
_cell.angle_gamma   90.00
#
_symmetry.space_group_name_H-M   'P 1'
#
loop_
_entity.id
_entity.type
_entity.pdbx_description
1 polymer ?
#
loop_
_entity_poly.entity_id
_entity_poly.type
_entity_poly.pdbx_seq_one_letter_code
_entity_poly.pdbx_strand_id
1 'polypeptide(L)'
;TLRAIQEWLKEGPPPASPAQLLSKLSVLLLEKMGGSSGALYGLFLTAAAQPLKAKTSLPAWSAAMDAGLEAMQKYGKAAPGDRTMLDSLWAAGQELQAWKSPGADLLQVLTKAVKSAEAAAEATKNMEAGAGRASYISSARLEQPDPGAVAAAAILRAILEVLQS
;
A
#
# COMPACT_ATOMS: atom_id res chain seq x y z
N THR A 1 -1.69 11.38 -11.58
CA THR A 1 -1.95 11.25 -10.13
C THR A 1 -0.99 12.03 -9.25
N LEU A 2 0.34 11.89 -9.35
CA LEU A 2 1.28 12.67 -8.52
C LEU A 2 1.01 14.19 -8.60
N ARG A 3 0.79 14.70 -9.82
CA ARG A 3 0.39 16.08 -10.06
C ARG A 3 -0.90 16.47 -9.32
N ALA A 4 -1.90 15.58 -9.26
CA ALA A 4 -3.14 15.85 -8.55
C ALA A 4 -2.95 15.91 -7.03
N ILE A 5 -2.07 15.08 -6.47
CA ILE A 5 -1.67 15.16 -5.06
C ILE A 5 -0.93 16.47 -4.80
N GLN A 6 -0.01 16.85 -5.68
CA GLN A 6 0.72 18.13 -5.56
C GLN A 6 -0.19 19.35 -5.70
N GLU A 7 -1.20 19.30 -6.57
CA GLU A 7 -2.22 20.35 -6.70
C GLU A 7 -3.09 20.41 -5.45
N TRP A 8 -3.56 19.27 -4.93
CA TRP A 8 -4.32 19.20 -3.69
C TRP A 8 -3.55 19.77 -2.48
N LEU A 9 -2.24 19.48 -2.37
CA LEU A 9 -1.39 20.05 -1.32
C LEU A 9 -1.22 21.58 -1.42
N LYS A 10 -1.46 22.19 -2.59
CA LYS A 10 -1.44 23.65 -2.75
C LYS A 10 -2.74 24.32 -2.32
N GLU A 11 -3.84 23.58 -2.22
CA GLU A 11 -5.15 24.11 -1.80
C GLU A 11 -5.21 24.40 -0.29
N GLY A 12 -4.32 23.79 0.49
CA GLY A 12 -4.21 24.02 1.93
C GLY A 12 -3.45 22.90 2.64
N PRO A 13 -3.17 23.06 3.94
CA PRO A 13 -2.48 22.03 4.71
C PRO A 13 -3.30 20.73 4.75
N PRO A 14 -2.65 19.56 4.69
CA PRO A 14 -3.34 18.28 4.84
C PRO A 14 -3.99 18.17 6.22
N PRO A 15 -5.08 17.37 6.38
CA PRO A 15 -5.68 17.13 7.68
C PRO A 15 -4.67 16.58 8.68
N ALA A 16 -4.70 17.07 9.93
CA ALA A 16 -3.83 16.59 11.00
C ALA A 16 -4.20 15.16 11.47
N SER A 17 -5.46 14.76 11.30
CA SER A 17 -5.92 13.41 11.64
C SER A 17 -5.51 12.41 10.56
N PRO A 18 -4.76 11.33 10.89
CA PRO A 18 -4.41 10.30 9.92
C PRO A 18 -5.63 9.69 9.23
N ALA A 19 -6.71 9.43 9.97
CA ALA A 19 -7.94 8.90 9.38
C ALA A 19 -8.55 9.84 8.33
N GLN A 20 -8.58 11.14 8.60
CA GLN A 20 -9.09 12.14 7.65
C GLN A 20 -8.15 12.29 6.45
N LEU A 21 -6.84 12.25 6.67
CA LEU A 21 -5.84 12.29 5.60
C LEU A 21 -6.01 11.10 4.66
N LEU A 22 -6.05 9.87 5.19
CA LEU A 22 -6.25 8.67 4.37
C LEU A 22 -7.60 8.70 3.63
N SER A 23 -8.66 9.19 4.27
CA SER A 23 -9.98 9.33 3.64
C SER A 23 -10.00 10.38 2.52
N LYS A 24 -9.27 11.50 2.66
CA LYS A 24 -9.15 12.49 1.58
C LYS A 24 -8.31 11.96 0.42
N LEU A 25 -7.19 11.30 0.73
CA LEU A 25 -6.36 10.65 -0.28
C LEU A 25 -7.14 9.57 -1.03
N SER A 26 -7.99 8.80 -0.35
CA SER A 26 -8.79 7.77 -1.01
C SER A 26 -9.73 8.35 -2.07
N VAL A 27 -10.46 9.41 -1.74
CA VAL A 27 -11.32 10.14 -2.68
C VAL A 27 -10.50 10.69 -3.84
N LEU A 28 -9.37 11.35 -3.56
CA LEU A 28 -8.50 11.91 -4.58
C LEU A 28 -7.98 10.85 -5.56
N LEU A 29 -7.57 9.68 -5.05
CA LEU A 29 -7.10 8.59 -5.89
C LEU A 29 -8.23 7.98 -6.72
N LEU A 30 -9.42 7.80 -6.16
CA LEU A 30 -10.59 7.31 -6.90
C LEU A 30 -10.98 8.24 -8.07
N GLU A 31 -10.88 9.56 -7.87
CA GLU A 31 -11.24 10.54 -8.89
C GLU A 31 -10.14 10.78 -9.94
N LYS A 32 -8.86 10.76 -9.53
CA LYS A 32 -7.75 11.26 -10.34
C LYS A 32 -6.78 10.17 -10.80
N MET A 33 -6.82 8.98 -10.22
CA MET A 33 -6.05 7.82 -10.68
C MET A 33 -6.97 6.91 -11.49
N GLY A 34 -6.83 6.95 -12.82
CA GLY A 34 -7.57 6.05 -13.70
C GLY A 34 -7.11 4.59 -13.58
N GLY A 35 -8.00 3.65 -13.92
CA GLY A 35 -7.71 2.21 -13.97
C GLY A 35 -7.88 1.48 -12.63
N SER A 36 -7.54 0.19 -12.62
CA SER A 36 -7.72 -0.69 -11.45
C SER A 36 -6.90 -0.24 -10.24
N SER A 37 -5.72 0.33 -10.45
CA SER A 37 -4.85 0.81 -9.37
C SER A 37 -5.50 1.91 -8.53
N GLY A 38 -6.22 2.86 -9.15
CA GLY A 38 -6.90 3.93 -8.42
C GLY A 38 -8.02 3.41 -7.53
N ALA A 39 -8.80 2.45 -8.05
CA ALA A 39 -9.82 1.76 -7.27
C ALA A 39 -9.24 0.97 -6.09
N LEU A 40 -8.14 0.24 -6.32
CA LEU A 40 -7.49 -0.57 -5.28
C LEU A 40 -6.86 0.29 -4.18
N TYR A 41 -6.11 1.33 -4.53
CA TYR A 41 -5.55 2.25 -3.54
C TYR A 41 -6.65 3.03 -2.80
N GLY A 42 -7.68 3.48 -3.51
CA GLY A 42 -8.83 4.15 -2.88
C GLY A 42 -9.54 3.25 -1.86
N LEU A 43 -9.74 1.99 -2.21
CA LEU A 43 -10.31 0.99 -1.31
C LEU A 43 -9.42 0.73 -0.09
N PHE A 44 -8.13 0.50 -0.32
CA PHE A 44 -7.14 0.31 0.73
C PHE A 44 -7.18 1.46 1.75
N LEU A 45 -7.07 2.69 1.26
CA LEU A 45 -6.99 3.90 2.11
C LEU A 45 -8.31 4.14 2.85
N THR A 46 -9.46 3.87 2.23
CA THR A 46 -10.78 4.00 2.86
C THR A 46 -10.93 3.04 4.04
N ALA A 47 -10.47 1.80 3.88
CA ALA A 47 -10.51 0.79 4.94
C ALA A 47 -9.46 1.08 6.04
N ALA A 48 -8.23 1.43 5.64
CA ALA A 48 -7.15 1.78 6.55
C ALA A 48 -7.47 3.02 7.43
N ALA A 49 -8.32 3.92 6.96
CA ALA A 49 -8.77 5.06 7.75
C ALA A 49 -9.60 4.65 9.00
N GLN A 50 -10.29 3.50 8.99
CA GLN A 50 -11.24 3.15 10.05
C GLN A 50 -10.56 2.92 11.41
N PRO A 51 -9.51 2.09 11.54
CA PRO A 51 -8.85 1.88 12.82
C PRO A 51 -8.23 3.16 13.39
N LEU A 52 -7.82 4.08 12.50
CA LEU A 52 -7.16 5.33 12.85
C LEU A 52 -8.12 6.43 13.33
N LYS A 53 -9.44 6.22 13.25
CA LYS A 53 -10.42 7.19 13.79
C LYS A 53 -10.35 7.29 15.31
N ALA A 54 -10.04 6.18 15.98
CA ALA A 54 -10.04 6.10 17.44
C ALA A 54 -8.64 6.27 18.05
N LYS A 55 -7.61 5.72 17.39
CA LYS A 55 -6.24 5.68 17.92
C LYS A 55 -5.21 5.81 16.79
N THR A 56 -4.07 6.41 17.09
CA THR A 56 -2.96 6.57 16.14
C THR A 56 -1.67 5.87 16.60
N SER A 57 -1.79 4.89 17.51
CA SER A 57 -0.67 4.10 18.01
C SER A 57 -0.15 3.10 16.96
N LEU A 58 1.05 2.56 17.17
CA LEU A 58 1.64 1.53 16.31
C LEU A 58 0.70 0.32 16.07
N PRO A 59 0.03 -0.26 17.08
CA PRO A 59 -0.98 -1.31 16.85
C PRO A 59 -2.15 -0.85 15.95
N ALA A 60 -2.56 0.42 16.04
CA ALA A 60 -3.65 0.95 15.22
C ALA A 60 -3.22 1.10 13.75
N TRP A 61 -1.98 1.47 13.48
CA TRP A 61 -1.41 1.49 12.13
C TRP A 61 -1.22 0.09 11.54
N SER A 62 -0.83 -0.90 12.36
CA SER A 62 -0.82 -2.30 11.93
C SER A 62 -2.24 -2.78 11.57
N ALA A 63 -3.23 -2.48 12.41
CA ALA A 63 -4.64 -2.80 12.11
C ALA A 63 -5.18 -2.04 10.87
N ALA A 64 -4.70 -0.83 10.61
CA ALA A 64 -5.03 -0.07 9.41
C ALA A 64 -4.49 -0.75 8.15
N MET A 65 -3.26 -1.26 8.20
CA MET A 65 -2.67 -2.06 7.13
C MET A 65 -3.50 -3.32 6.85
N ASP A 66 -3.88 -4.05 7.91
CA ASP A 66 -4.72 -5.26 7.81
C ASP A 66 -6.06 -4.94 7.13
N ALA A 67 -6.76 -3.90 7.61
CA ALA A 67 -8.05 -3.49 7.04
C ALA A 67 -7.93 -3.11 5.55
N GLY A 68 -6.86 -2.42 5.17
CA GLY A 68 -6.58 -2.08 3.78
C GLY A 68 -6.36 -3.30 2.90
N LEU A 69 -5.53 -4.24 3.36
CA LEU A 69 -5.21 -5.50 2.65
C LEU A 69 -6.43 -6.41 2.51
N GLU A 70 -7.22 -6.54 3.57
CA GLU A 70 -8.48 -7.32 3.56
C GLU A 70 -9.47 -6.74 2.55
N ALA A 71 -9.62 -5.41 2.52
CA ALA A 71 -10.50 -4.77 1.56
C ALA A 71 -10.01 -5.01 0.12
N MET A 72 -8.72 -4.80 -0.16
CA MET A 72 -8.14 -5.06 -1.48
C MET A 72 -8.36 -6.50 -1.94
N GLN A 73 -8.14 -7.50 -1.09
CA GLN A 73 -8.38 -8.91 -1.43
C GLN A 73 -9.86 -9.18 -1.70
N LYS A 74 -10.74 -8.69 -0.81
CA LYS A 74 -12.19 -8.92 -0.90
C LYS A 74 -12.82 -8.38 -2.17
N TYR A 75 -12.46 -7.17 -2.59
CA TYR A 75 -13.11 -6.50 -3.72
C TYR A 75 -12.24 -6.47 -4.99
N GLY A 76 -10.92 -6.52 -4.85
CA GLY A 76 -9.97 -6.56 -5.95
C GLY A 76 -9.79 -7.93 -6.58
N LYS A 77 -10.23 -9.00 -5.88
CA LYS A 77 -10.14 -10.41 -6.31
C LYS A 77 -8.72 -10.90 -6.62
N ALA A 78 -7.71 -10.19 -6.12
CA ALA A 78 -6.32 -10.63 -6.15
C ALA A 78 -5.93 -11.20 -4.79
N ALA A 79 -5.06 -12.19 -4.79
CA ALA A 79 -4.42 -12.79 -3.63
C ALA A 79 -2.89 -12.62 -3.71
N PRO A 80 -2.16 -12.75 -2.59
CA PRO A 80 -0.72 -12.90 -2.63
C PRO A 80 -0.33 -14.06 -3.57
N GLY A 81 0.60 -13.81 -4.48
CA GLY A 81 1.02 -14.70 -5.57
C GLY A 81 0.47 -14.31 -6.94
N ASP A 82 -0.51 -13.43 -7.04
CA ASP A 82 -1.16 -13.08 -8.32
C ASP A 82 -0.39 -12.08 -9.19
N ARG A 83 0.84 -11.71 -8.78
CA ARG A 83 1.71 -10.76 -9.47
C ARG A 83 1.09 -9.36 -9.56
N THR A 84 0.79 -8.76 -8.40
CA THR A 84 0.18 -7.43 -8.30
C THR A 84 0.79 -6.60 -7.18
N MET A 85 0.33 -5.34 -7.04
CA MET A 85 0.68 -4.50 -5.88
C MET A 85 0.38 -5.13 -4.52
N LEU A 86 -0.54 -6.09 -4.47
CA LEU A 86 -0.88 -6.79 -3.24
C LEU A 86 0.30 -7.61 -2.71
N ASP A 87 1.17 -8.15 -3.55
CA ASP A 87 2.33 -8.95 -3.12
C ASP A 87 3.27 -8.14 -2.23
N SER A 88 3.59 -6.92 -2.69
CA SER A 88 4.43 -5.97 -1.98
C SER A 88 3.78 -5.47 -0.69
N LEU A 89 2.51 -5.06 -0.76
CA LEU A 89 1.77 -4.57 0.41
C LEU A 89 1.55 -5.66 1.46
N TRP A 90 1.23 -6.88 1.03
CA TRP A 90 1.03 -8.01 1.92
C TRP A 90 2.31 -8.35 2.67
N ALA A 91 3.45 -8.44 1.97
CA ALA A 91 4.75 -8.71 2.58
C ALA A 91 5.13 -7.65 3.64
N ALA A 92 4.87 -6.37 3.38
CA ALA A 92 5.01 -5.33 4.41
C ALA A 92 4.04 -5.53 5.58
N GLY A 93 2.76 -5.82 5.30
CA GLY A 93 1.74 -6.02 6.33
C GLY A 93 2.08 -7.14 7.33
N GLN A 94 2.72 -8.20 6.85
CA GLN A 94 3.21 -9.30 7.69
C GLN A 94 4.28 -8.83 8.69
N GLU A 95 5.24 -8.01 8.25
CA GLU A 95 6.27 -7.43 9.13
C GLU A 95 5.67 -6.41 10.12
N LEU A 96 4.70 -5.62 9.66
CA LEU A 96 4.03 -4.60 10.49
C LEU A 96 3.19 -5.21 11.62
N GLN A 97 2.93 -6.52 11.63
CA GLN A 97 2.32 -7.18 12.80
C GLN A 97 3.15 -7.01 14.07
N ALA A 98 4.48 -6.85 13.94
CA ALA A 98 5.38 -6.65 15.08
C ALA A 98 5.03 -5.39 15.88
N TRP A 99 4.41 -4.36 15.27
CA TRP A 99 3.92 -3.16 15.96
C TRP A 99 2.83 -3.42 17.01
N LYS A 100 2.19 -4.60 17.00
CA LYS A 100 1.24 -5.02 18.03
C LYS A 100 1.92 -5.46 19.33
N SER A 101 3.23 -5.71 19.29
CA SER A 101 4.00 -6.15 20.46
C SER A 101 4.36 -4.97 21.38
N PRO A 102 4.37 -5.15 22.72
CA PRO A 102 4.85 -4.14 23.64
C PRO A 102 6.31 -3.76 23.36
N GLY A 103 6.61 -2.46 23.35
CA GLY A 103 7.97 -1.95 23.12
C GLY A 103 8.46 -2.04 21.67
N ALA A 104 7.58 -2.29 20.71
CA ALA A 104 7.95 -2.29 19.29
C ALA A 104 8.54 -0.95 18.86
N ASP A 105 9.68 -1.01 18.18
CA ASP A 105 10.35 0.16 17.62
C ASP A 105 9.78 0.51 16.24
N LEU A 106 9.37 1.77 16.06
CA LEU A 106 8.73 2.25 14.85
C LEU A 106 9.63 2.08 13.63
N LEU A 107 10.88 2.55 13.70
CA LEU A 107 11.80 2.61 12.56
C LEU A 107 12.36 1.23 12.22
N GLN A 108 12.67 0.40 13.21
CA GLN A 108 13.20 -0.95 13.01
C GLN A 108 12.17 -1.84 12.30
N VAL A 109 10.92 -1.83 12.77
CA VAL A 109 9.85 -2.63 12.17
C VAL A 109 9.51 -2.09 10.77
N LEU A 110 9.40 -0.77 10.59
CA LEU A 110 9.14 -0.19 9.28
C LEU A 110 10.27 -0.49 8.27
N THR A 111 11.53 -0.45 8.70
CA THR A 111 12.68 -0.82 7.86
C THR A 111 12.59 -2.26 7.37
N LYS A 112 12.17 -3.19 8.23
CA LYS A 112 11.94 -4.58 7.83
C LYS A 112 10.78 -4.70 6.84
N ALA A 113 9.66 -4.00 7.12
CA ALA A 113 8.50 -3.99 6.24
C ALA A 113 8.83 -3.47 4.83
N VAL A 114 9.59 -2.38 4.72
CA VAL A 114 10.04 -1.84 3.42
C VAL A 114 10.91 -2.84 2.68
N LYS A 115 11.91 -3.45 3.35
CA LYS A 115 12.77 -4.48 2.72
C LYS A 115 11.96 -5.69 2.24
N SER A 116 10.97 -6.12 3.02
CA SER A 116 10.08 -7.23 2.66
C SER A 116 9.21 -6.88 1.44
N ALA A 117 8.64 -5.67 1.40
CA ALA A 117 7.89 -5.18 0.25
C ALA A 117 8.72 -5.08 -1.03
N GLU A 118 9.96 -4.60 -0.94
CA GLU A 118 10.88 -4.53 -2.10
C GLU A 118 11.28 -5.91 -2.60
N ALA A 119 11.60 -6.83 -1.69
CA ALA A 119 11.92 -8.21 -2.05
C ALA A 119 10.71 -8.91 -2.70
N ALA A 120 9.50 -8.69 -2.17
CA ALA A 120 8.27 -9.22 -2.75
C ALA A 120 7.97 -8.60 -4.12
N ALA A 121 8.18 -7.30 -4.29
CA ALA A 121 8.05 -6.63 -5.58
C ALA A 121 9.01 -7.23 -6.61
N GLU A 122 10.29 -7.41 -6.27
CA GLU A 122 11.27 -8.05 -7.15
C GLU A 122 10.89 -9.49 -7.50
N ALA A 123 10.38 -10.26 -6.53
CA ALA A 123 9.97 -11.64 -6.72
C ALA A 123 8.83 -11.80 -7.75
N THR A 124 8.00 -10.77 -7.94
CA THR A 124 6.90 -10.80 -8.93
C THR A 124 7.37 -11.06 -10.35
N LYS A 125 8.64 -10.79 -10.70
CA LYS A 125 9.19 -11.11 -12.03
C LYS A 125 9.07 -12.59 -12.38
N ASN A 126 9.12 -13.46 -11.37
CA ASN A 126 9.06 -14.92 -11.50
C ASN A 126 7.65 -15.49 -11.28
N MET A 127 6.62 -14.65 -11.14
CA MET A 127 5.25 -15.08 -10.89
C MET A 127 4.41 -15.11 -12.16
N GLU A 128 3.47 -16.05 -12.23
CA GLU A 128 2.39 -16.01 -13.22
C GLU A 128 1.32 -15.02 -12.76
N ALA A 129 0.81 -14.19 -13.68
CA ALA A 129 -0.19 -13.20 -13.34
C ALA A 129 -1.57 -13.84 -13.18
N GLY A 130 -2.08 -13.89 -11.95
CA GLY A 130 -3.43 -14.36 -11.64
C GLY A 130 -4.51 -13.27 -11.77
N ALA A 131 -4.12 -12.00 -11.75
CA ALA A 131 -5.04 -10.86 -11.77
C ALA A 131 -4.54 -9.68 -12.64
N GLY A 132 -5.44 -8.73 -12.88
CA GLY A 132 -5.14 -7.49 -13.60
C GLY A 132 -4.94 -7.69 -15.12
N ARG A 133 -4.34 -6.69 -15.79
CA ARG A 133 -4.11 -6.77 -17.24
C ARG A 133 -2.95 -7.69 -17.62
N ALA A 134 -2.05 -7.97 -16.67
CA ALA A 134 -0.92 -8.85 -16.88
C ALA A 134 -1.36 -10.31 -17.09
N SER A 135 -2.50 -10.72 -16.53
CA SER A 135 -3.05 -12.08 -16.74
C SER A 135 -3.55 -12.33 -18.16
N TYR A 136 -3.65 -11.30 -19.01
CA TYR A 136 -4.09 -11.44 -20.41
C TYR A 136 -2.96 -11.88 -21.35
N ILE A 137 -1.71 -11.85 -20.89
CA ILE A 137 -0.54 -12.19 -21.70
C ILE A 137 0.24 -13.34 -21.05
N SER A 138 0.94 -14.10 -21.88
CA SER A 138 1.76 -15.22 -21.41
C SER A 138 2.84 -14.76 -20.43
N SER A 139 3.06 -15.53 -19.37
CA SER A 139 4.11 -15.34 -18.37
C SER A 139 5.51 -15.23 -19.00
N ALA A 140 5.74 -15.87 -20.14
CA ALA A 140 6.99 -15.77 -20.91
C ALA A 140 7.32 -14.36 -21.43
N ARG A 141 6.35 -13.43 -21.44
CA ARG A 141 6.55 -12.02 -21.82
C ARG A 141 6.70 -11.08 -20.63
N LEU A 142 6.63 -11.61 -19.41
CA LEU A 142 6.61 -10.84 -18.18
C LEU A 142 7.96 -10.93 -17.45
N GLU A 143 9.02 -10.41 -18.07
CA GLU A 143 10.40 -10.54 -17.56
C GLU A 143 10.77 -9.52 -16.46
N GLN A 144 9.95 -8.48 -16.27
CA GLN A 144 10.20 -7.39 -15.33
C GLN A 144 9.25 -7.46 -14.13
N PRO A 145 9.66 -7.01 -12.93
CA PRO A 145 8.77 -6.88 -11.78
C PRO A 145 7.44 -6.18 -12.12
N ASP A 146 6.36 -6.59 -11.46
CA ASP A 146 5.06 -5.93 -11.59
C ASP A 146 5.18 -4.44 -11.22
N PRO A 147 4.81 -3.52 -12.13
CA PRO A 147 4.93 -2.09 -11.86
C PRO A 147 4.06 -1.63 -10.69
N GLY A 148 2.95 -2.31 -10.40
CA GLY A 148 2.12 -2.04 -9.23
C GLY A 148 2.85 -2.37 -7.92
N ALA A 149 3.48 -3.54 -7.84
CA ALA A 149 4.27 -3.98 -6.71
C ALA A 149 5.50 -3.08 -6.46
N VAL A 150 6.20 -2.70 -7.54
CA VAL A 150 7.33 -1.75 -7.46
C VAL A 150 6.85 -0.39 -6.95
N ALA A 151 5.74 0.13 -7.47
CA ALA A 151 5.19 1.41 -7.01
C ALA A 151 4.77 1.37 -5.54
N ALA A 152 4.14 0.28 -5.08
CA ALA A 152 3.77 0.09 -3.68
C ALA A 152 5.00 0.07 -2.75
N ALA A 153 6.06 -0.65 -3.13
CA ALA A 153 7.31 -0.68 -2.39
C ALA A 153 7.96 0.71 -2.32
N ALA A 154 7.97 1.45 -3.43
CA ALA A 154 8.51 2.81 -3.49
C ALA A 154 7.75 3.79 -2.57
N ILE A 155 6.42 3.66 -2.45
CA ILE A 155 5.64 4.47 -1.50
C ILE A 155 6.06 4.19 -0.07
N LEU A 156 6.22 2.92 0.32
CA LEU A 156 6.65 2.54 1.67
C LEU A 156 8.08 3.02 1.95
N ARG A 157 8.98 2.91 0.96
CA ARG A 157 10.35 3.44 1.04
C ARG A 157 10.35 4.96 1.31
N ALA A 158 9.56 5.72 0.56
CA ALA A 158 9.45 7.17 0.74
C ALA A 158 8.92 7.55 2.14
N ILE A 159 7.97 6.78 2.70
CA ILE A 159 7.49 6.99 4.07
C ILE A 159 8.63 6.77 5.08
N LEU A 160 9.41 5.69 4.93
CA LEU A 160 10.54 5.42 5.82
C LEU A 160 11.59 6.52 5.77
N GLU A 161 11.96 6.99 4.57
CA GLU A 161 12.94 8.06 4.39
C GLU A 161 12.53 9.35 5.09
N VAL A 162 11.26 9.75 4.96
CA VAL A 162 10.70 10.94 5.63
C VAL A 162 10.69 10.81 7.15
N LEU A 163 10.54 9.59 7.69
CA LEU A 163 10.55 9.35 9.13
C LEU A 163 11.96 9.22 9.72
N GLN A 164 12.96 9.05 8.86
CA GLN A 164 14.37 8.98 9.25
C GLN A 164 15.06 10.35 9.21
N SER A 165 14.51 11.30 8.43
CA SER A 165 14.98 12.69 8.32
C SER A 165 14.49 13.55 9.49
#